data_AF-A0A8B6XFP7-F1
#
_entry.id   AF-A0A8B6XFP7-F1
#
_cell.length_a   1.000
_cell.length_b   1.000
_cell.length_c   1.000
_cell.angle_alpha   90.00
_cell.angle_beta   90.00
_cell.angle_gamma   90.00
#
_symmetry.space_group_name_H-M   'P 1'
#
loop_
_entity.id
_entity.type
_entity.pdbx_description
1 polymer ?
#
loop_
_entity_poly.entity_id
_entity_poly.type
_entity_poly.pdbx_seq_one_letter_code
_entity_poly.pdbx_strand_id
1 'polypeptide(L)' 'MAKETLKRALVDVVYDSDDDSVEIKPKIEKVDKSRHCPYLDTINRSVLDFDFEKLCSVSLSHLNVYACLVCGKYFQ' A
#
# COMPACT_ATOMS: atom_id res chain seq x y z
N MET A 1 -6.25 29.92 22.95
CA MET A 1 -6.65 28.50 22.88
C MET A 1 -5.80 27.78 21.83
N ALA A 2 -4.53 27.51 22.12
CA ALA A 2 -3.67 26.73 21.23
C ALA A 2 -3.90 25.25 21.52
N LYS A 3 -4.34 24.49 20.51
CA LYS A 3 -4.53 23.04 20.63
C LYS A 3 -3.16 22.37 20.62
N GLU A 4 -2.71 21.94 21.78
CA GLU A 4 -1.50 21.14 21.94
C GLU A 4 -1.83 19.69 21.54
N THR A 5 -1.57 19.34 20.28
CA THR A 5 -1.61 17.95 19.85
C THR A 5 -0.38 17.24 20.40
N LEU A 6 -0.60 16.46 21.46
CA LEU A 6 0.35 15.53 22.05
C LEU A 6 0.74 14.46 21.00
N LYS A 7 1.74 14.76 20.15
CA LYS A 7 2.33 13.77 19.25
C LYS A 7 3.18 12.82 20.09
N ARG A 8 2.65 11.64 20.42
CA ARG A 8 3.45 10.54 20.95
C ARG A 8 4.57 10.25 19.95
N ALA A 9 5.82 10.43 20.34
CA ALA A 9 6.96 10.06 19.52
C ALA A 9 6.93 8.53 19.34
N LEU A 10 6.67 8.06 18.12
CA LEU A 10 6.78 6.65 17.76
C LEU A 10 8.26 6.31 17.61
N VAL A 11 8.79 5.58 18.58
CA VAL A 11 10.15 5.03 18.58
C VAL A 11 10.03 3.54 18.26
N ASP A 12 10.71 3.07 17.21
CA ASP A 12 10.86 1.63 16.99
C ASP A 12 12.00 1.13 17.87
N VAL A 13 11.70 0.21 18.79
CA VAL A 13 12.72 -0.51 19.56
C VAL A 13 13.22 -1.66 18.69
N VAL A 14 14.43 -1.55 18.17
CA VAL A 14 15.07 -2.63 17.41
C VAL A 14 15.85 -3.48 18.40
N TYR A 15 15.46 -4.75 18.55
CA TYR A 15 16.24 -5.75 19.29
C TYR A 15 17.17 -6.44 18.29
N ASP A 16 18.48 -6.23 18.43
CA ASP A 16 19.49 -7.04 17.75
C ASP A 16 19.80 -8.24 18.66
N SER A 17 19.80 -9.47 18.11
CA SER A 17 19.83 -10.69 18.93
C SER A 17 21.19 -10.99 19.57
N ASP A 18 22.23 -10.20 19.30
CA ASP A 18 23.60 -10.49 19.76
C ASP A 18 24.21 -9.42 20.70
N ASP A 19 23.48 -8.36 21.11
CA ASP A 19 23.96 -7.33 22.05
C ASP A 19 22.82 -6.71 22.88
N ASP A 20 22.95 -6.69 24.22
CA ASP A 20 21.95 -6.18 25.18
C ASP A 20 21.76 -4.64 25.16
N SER A 21 22.28 -3.92 24.15
CA SER A 21 22.16 -2.47 24.07
C SER A 21 20.91 -2.02 23.29
N VAL A 22 20.19 -1.04 23.85
CA VAL A 22 18.95 -0.50 23.26
C VAL A 22 19.29 0.76 22.46
N GLU A 23 19.30 0.67 21.13
CA GLU A 23 19.43 1.84 20.25
C GLU A 23 18.06 2.48 19.95
N ILE A 24 17.85 3.71 20.45
CA ILE A 24 16.63 4.50 20.21
C ILE A 24 16.87 5.41 18.99
N LYS A 25 16.32 5.04 17.82
CA LYS A 25 16.41 5.87 16.60
C LYS A 25 15.10 6.64 16.35
N PRO A 26 15.16 7.96 16.07
CA PRO A 26 13.97 8.73 15.73
C PRO A 26 13.44 8.29 14.35
N LYS A 27 12.21 7.76 14.32
CA LYS A 27 11.54 7.39 13.08
C LYS A 27 11.12 8.66 12.35
N ILE A 28 11.85 9.01 11.29
CA ILE A 28 11.36 9.97 10.30
C ILE A 28 10.17 9.27 9.65
N GLU A 29 8.95 9.69 9.98
CA GLU A 29 7.73 9.20 9.34
C GLU A 29 7.78 9.55 7.85
N LYS A 30 8.33 8.65 7.04
CA LYS A 30 7.99 8.59 5.63
C LYS A 30 6.50 8.28 5.62
N VAL A 31 5.67 9.29 5.36
CA VAL A 31 4.22 9.10 5.18
C VAL A 31 4.06 8.04 4.11
N ASP A 32 3.65 6.85 4.54
CA ASP A 32 3.52 5.69 3.67
C ASP A 32 2.27 5.90 2.83
N LYS A 33 2.46 6.53 1.66
CA LYS A 33 1.39 6.85 0.71
C LYS A 33 0.65 5.58 0.25
N SER A 34 1.28 4.41 0.38
CA SER A 34 0.67 3.11 0.08
C SER A 34 -0.60 2.85 0.90
N ARG A 35 -0.67 3.36 2.14
CA ARG A 35 -1.81 3.17 3.05
C ARG A 35 -2.87 4.27 2.96
N HIS A 36 -2.58 5.38 2.28
CA HIS A 36 -3.45 6.55 2.19
C HIS A 36 -3.87 6.86 0.74
N CYS A 37 -4.19 5.83 -0.04
CA CYS A 37 -4.67 6.02 -1.41
C CYS A 37 -6.14 6.46 -1.40
N PRO A 38 -6.48 7.66 -1.91
CA PRO A 38 -7.84 8.19 -1.90
C PRO A 38 -8.80 7.45 -2.83
N TYR A 39 -8.30 6.62 -3.76
CA TYR A 39 -9.10 5.94 -4.79
C TYR A 39 -9.54 4.52 -4.40
N LEU A 40 -9.20 4.05 -3.19
CA LEU A 40 -9.55 2.67 -2.76
C LEU A 40 -11.06 2.47 -2.61
N ASP A 41 -11.82 3.55 -2.45
CA ASP A 41 -13.28 3.57 -2.42
C ASP A 41 -13.91 3.30 -3.81
N THR A 42 -13.18 3.58 -4.90
CA THR A 42 -13.66 3.34 -6.27
C THR A 42 -13.63 1.86 -6.69
N ILE A 43 -13.03 0.99 -5.87
CA ILE A 43 -12.88 -0.43 -6.18
C ILE A 43 -14.24 -1.12 -6.14
N ASN A 44 -14.66 -1.69 -7.27
CA ASN A 44 -15.89 -2.46 -7.35
C ASN A 44 -15.60 -3.96 -7.39
N ARG A 45 -15.78 -4.63 -6.26
CA ARG A 45 -15.46 -6.07 -6.10
C ARG A 45 -16.39 -7.00 -6.89
N SER A 46 -17.60 -6.57 -7.22
CA SER A 46 -18.58 -7.45 -7.88
C SER A 46 -18.26 -7.72 -9.34
N VAL A 47 -17.44 -6.87 -9.97
CA VAL A 47 -17.04 -7.00 -11.38
C VAL A 47 -15.64 -7.57 -11.56
N LEU A 48 -14.93 -7.85 -10.45
CA LEU A 48 -13.59 -8.43 -10.50
C LEU A 48 -13.70 -9.94 -10.62
N ASP A 49 -13.35 -10.45 -11.80
CA ASP A 49 -13.25 -11.87 -12.07
C ASP A 49 -11.79 -12.23 -12.38
N PHE A 50 -11.19 -12.98 -11.46
CA PHE A 50 -9.79 -13.41 -11.55
C PHE A 50 -9.62 -14.82 -12.10
N ASP A 51 -10.72 -15.48 -12.48
CA ASP A 51 -10.69 -16.84 -13.05
C ASP A 51 -10.41 -16.82 -14.56
N PHE A 52 -10.60 -15.68 -15.23
CA PHE A 52 -10.26 -15.51 -16.65
C PHE A 52 -8.75 -15.40 -16.92
N GLU A 53 -8.37 -15.70 -18.16
CA GLU A 53 -7.00 -15.58 -18.64
C GLU A 53 -6.51 -14.11 -18.59
N LYS A 54 -5.34 -13.89 -17.97
CA LYS A 54 -4.75 -12.56 -17.79
C LYS A 54 -4.18 -12.05 -19.11
N LEU A 55 -5.06 -11.42 -19.89
CA LEU A 55 -4.78 -10.94 -21.24
C LEU A 55 -5.22 -9.48 -21.39
N CYS A 56 -4.35 -8.62 -21.91
CA CYS A 56 -4.73 -7.23 -22.19
C CYS A 56 -5.91 -7.18 -23.18
N SER A 57 -6.99 -6.50 -22.80
CA SER A 57 -8.22 -6.37 -23.60
C SER A 57 -8.05 -5.53 -24.88
N VAL A 58 -6.86 -4.98 -25.11
CA VAL A 58 -6.52 -4.16 -26.29
C VAL A 58 -5.47 -4.87 -27.16
N SER A 59 -4.33 -5.22 -26.57
CA SER A 59 -3.19 -5.80 -27.31
C SER A 59 -3.19 -7.33 -27.35
N LEU A 60 -4.07 -7.99 -26.60
CA LEU A 60 -4.06 -9.44 -26.40
C LEU A 60 -2.72 -9.98 -25.87
N SER A 61 -1.91 -9.12 -25.24
CA SER A 61 -0.62 -9.49 -24.65
C SER A 61 -0.81 -10.05 -23.24
N HIS A 62 0.06 -10.98 -22.86
CA HIS A 62 0.18 -11.51 -21.50
C HIS A 62 1.28 -10.82 -20.66
N LEU A 63 2.07 -9.94 -21.29
CA LEU A 63 3.20 -9.27 -20.62
C LEU A 63 2.71 -8.01 -19.90
N ASN A 64 3.12 -7.86 -18.63
CA ASN A 64 2.82 -6.70 -17.79
C ASN A 64 1.32 -6.33 -17.76
N VAL A 65 0.47 -7.33 -17.52
CA VAL A 65 -0.98 -7.12 -17.48
C VAL A 65 -1.44 -6.71 -16.07
N TYR A 66 -2.23 -5.64 -16.00
CA TYR A 66 -2.83 -5.07 -14.81
C TYR A 66 -4.37 -5.09 -14.91
N ALA A 67 -5.05 -5.34 -13.80
CA ALA A 67 -6.52 -5.30 -13.74
C ALA A 67 -7.01 -3.91 -13.31
N CYS A 68 -7.99 -3.36 -14.03
CA CYS A 68 -8.69 -2.17 -13.57
C CYS A 68 -9.68 -2.56 -12.46
N LEU A 69 -9.42 -2.10 -11.23
CA LEU A 69 -10.22 -2.44 -10.05
C LEU A 69 -11.63 -1.82 -10.03
N VAL A 70 -11.96 -0.97 -11.01
CA VAL A 70 -13.28 -0.32 -11.16
C VAL A 70 -14.17 -1.08 -12.13
N CYS A 71 -13.61 -1.55 -13.26
CA CYS A 71 -14.38 -2.17 -14.34
C CYS A 71 -14.02 -3.65 -14.62
N GLY A 72 -13.03 -4.21 -13.95
CA GLY A 72 -12.63 -5.62 -14.06
C GLY A 72 -11.85 -6.01 -15.32
N LYS A 73 -11.60 -5.07 -16.24
CA LYS A 73 -10.86 -5.34 -17.48
C LYS A 73 -9.34 -5.33 -17.27
N TYR A 74 -8.65 -6.09 -18.10
CA TYR A 74 -7.20 -6.21 -18.10
C TYR A 74 -6.56 -5.27 -19.15
N PHE A 75 -5.50 -4.58 -18.75
CA PHE A 75 -4.74 -3.65 -19.59
C PHE A 75 -3.25 -3.87 -19.40
N GLN A 76 -2.44 -3.40 -20.35
CA GLN A 76 -0.98 -3.34 -20.24
C GLN A 76 -0.54 -1.93 -19.83
#